data_AF-A0A6G4KCC3-F1
#
_entry.id   AF-A0A6G4KCC3-F1
#
_cell.length_a   1.000
_cell.length_b   1.000
_cell.length_c   1.000
_cell.angle_alpha   90.00
_cell.angle_beta   90.00
_cell.angle_gamma   90.00
#
_symmetry.space_group_name_H-M   'P 1'
#
loop_
_entity.id
_entity.type
_entity.pdbx_description
1 polymer ?
#
loop_
_entity_poly.entity_id
_entity_poly.type
_entity_poly.pdbx_seq_one_letter_code
_entity_poly.pdbx_strand_id
1 'polypeptide(L)' 'MLRKTLFDVIYQNVNITAHMSPDVLSMSYTDNEDGQVDDISIILKNDDGKWS' A
#
# COMPACT_ATOMS: atom_id res chain seq x y z
N MET A 1 -4.92 -5.73 -24.56
CA MET A 1 -5.30 -4.74 -23.52
C MET A 1 -4.50 -5.06 -22.28
N LEU A 2 -3.62 -4.17 -21.82
CA LEU A 2 -2.93 -4.36 -20.55
C LEU A 2 -3.93 -4.03 -19.42
N ARG A 3 -4.20 -4.97 -18.51
CA ARG A 3 -4.95 -4.70 -17.28
C ARG A 3 -3.97 -4.44 -16.16
N LYS A 4 -4.14 -3.32 -15.45
CA LYS A 4 -3.31 -2.96 -14.31
C LYS A 4 -4.22 -2.58 -13.15
N THR A 5 -3.98 -3.17 -12.00
CA THR A 5 -4.59 -2.76 -10.73
C THR A 5 -3.80 -1.58 -10.19
N LEU A 6 -4.49 -0.57 -9.66
CA LEU A 6 -3.91 0.67 -9.15
C LEU A 6 -4.46 0.94 -7.76
N PHE A 7 -3.65 1.61 -6.94
CA PHE A 7 -4.04 2.16 -5.65
C PHE A 7 -3.23 3.42 -5.36
N ASP A 8 -3.77 4.31 -4.54
CA ASP A 8 -3.11 5.53 -4.07
C ASP A 8 -2.95 5.49 -2.55
N VAL A 9 -1.84 6.04 -2.05
CA VAL A 9 -1.57 6.21 -0.62
C VAL A 9 -1.44 7.70 -0.32
N ILE A 10 -2.38 8.21 0.48
CA ILE A 10 -2.38 9.58 0.97
C ILE A 10 -2.21 9.52 2.49
N TYR A 11 -1.09 10.06 2.97
CA TYR A 11 -0.81 10.14 4.40
C TYR A 11 -0.77 11.60 4.83
N GLN A 12 -1.59 11.97 5.82
CA GLN A 12 -1.68 13.36 6.31
C GLN A 12 -1.86 14.41 5.19
N ASN A 13 -2.74 14.11 4.23
CA ASN A 13 -3.01 14.97 3.07
C ASN A 13 -1.83 15.13 2.08
N VAL A 14 -0.80 14.29 2.19
CA VAL A 14 0.33 14.21 1.26
C VAL A 14 0.21 12.92 0.46
N ASN A 15 0.17 13.02 -0.87
CA ASN A 15 0.23 11.85 -1.75
C ASN A 15 1.66 11.31 -1.78
N ILE A 16 1.85 10.10 -1.24
CA ILE A 16 3.15 9.42 -1.17
C ILE A 16 3.25 8.24 -2.15
N THR A 17 2.24 8.02 -2.98
CA THR A 17 2.13 6.87 -3.89
C THR A 17 3.36 6.70 -4.76
N ALA A 18 3.85 7.79 -5.36
CA ALA A 18 5.02 7.76 -6.23
C ALA A 18 6.33 7.41 -5.49
N HIS A 19 6.43 7.78 -4.20
CA HIS A 19 7.62 7.48 -3.39
C HIS A 19 7.68 6.01 -2.98
N MET A 20 6.53 5.39 -2.77
CA MET A 20 6.39 3.97 -2.39
C MET A 20 6.39 3.03 -3.59
N SER A 21 5.77 3.43 -4.71
CA SER A 21 5.49 2.58 -5.88
C SER A 21 6.68 1.74 -6.39
N PRO A 22 7.93 2.26 -6.45
CA PRO A 22 9.08 1.47 -6.91
C PRO A 22 9.37 0.24 -6.04
N ASP A 23 8.96 0.28 -4.77
CA ASP A 23 9.27 -0.72 -3.77
C ASP A 23 8.06 -1.61 -3.44
N VAL A 24 6.87 -1.34 -3.98
CA VAL A 24 5.66 -2.13 -3.68
C VAL A 24 5.78 -3.53 -4.26
N LEU A 25 5.68 -4.52 -3.37
CA LEU A 25 5.61 -5.94 -3.72
C LEU A 25 4.16 -6.43 -3.76
N SER A 26 3.34 -6.00 -2.80
CA SER A 26 1.91 -6.33 -2.74
C SER A 26 1.12 -5.33 -1.90
N MET A 27 -0.19 -5.32 -2.11
CA MET A 27 -1.16 -4.61 -1.27
C MET A 27 -2.35 -5.55 -1.02
N SER A 28 -2.86 -5.56 0.21
CA SER A 28 -4.07 -6.27 0.59
C SER A 28 -5.00 -5.39 1.40
N TYR A 29 -6.30 -5.58 1.21
CA TYR A 29 -7.36 -5.00 2.00
C TYR A 29 -8.29 -6.12 2.48
N THR A 30 -8.66 -6.08 3.75
CA THR A 30 -9.65 -6.97 4.36
C THR A 30 -10.73 -6.11 4.99
N ASP A 31 -11.95 -6.23 4.48
CA ASP A 31 -13.16 -5.71 5.11
C ASP A 31 -13.54 -6.65 6.26
N ASN A 32 -13.55 -6.14 7.49
CA ASN A 32 -13.82 -6.96 8.67
C ASN A 32 -15.26 -6.72 9.17
N GLU A 33 -16.00 -7.79 9.44
CA GLU A 33 -17.35 -7.71 9.98
C GLU A 33 -17.39 -7.49 11.51
N ASP A 34 -18.59 -7.29 12.06
CA ASP A 34 -18.89 -7.22 13.49
C ASP A 34 -18.19 -6.10 14.27
N GLY A 35 -18.16 -4.90 13.70
CA GLY A 35 -17.66 -3.69 14.38
C GLY A 35 -16.13 -3.69 14.57
N GLN A 36 -15.44 -4.63 13.94
CA GLN A 36 -13.99 -4.63 13.83
C GLN A 36 -13.57 -3.62 12.77
N VAL A 37 -12.36 -3.08 12.93
CA VAL A 37 -11.79 -2.15 11.94
C VAL A 37 -11.20 -2.94 10.79
N ASP A 38 -11.24 -2.37 9.59
CA ASP A 38 -10.62 -2.96 8.40
C ASP A 38 -9.10 -3.01 8.51
N ASP A 39 -8.52 -3.96 7.78
CA ASP A 39 -7.07 -4.09 7.65
C ASP A 39 -6.59 -3.67 6.27
N ILE A 40 -5.54 -2.86 6.24
CA ILE A 40 -4.77 -2.54 5.03
C ILE A 40 -3.32 -2.91 5.28
N SER A 41 -2.72 -3.68 4.37
CA SER A 41 -1.30 -4.05 4.42
C SER A 41 -0.64 -3.77 3.08
N ILE A 42 0.56 -3.21 3.13
CA ILE A 42 1.42 -2.95 1.97
C ILE A 42 2.79 -3.55 2.28
N ILE A 43 3.23 -4.47 1.43
CA ILE A 43 4.56 -5.08 1.55
C ILE A 43 5.52 -4.34 0.63
N LEU A 44 6.62 -3.85 1.20
CA LEU A 44 7.65 -3.10 0.49
C LEU A 44 8.97 -3.87 0.45
N LYS A 45 9.68 -3.75 -0.67
CA LYS A 45 11.07 -4.15 -0.84
C LYS A 45 11.97 -3.26 0.02
N ASN A 46 12.96 -3.84 0.70
CA ASN A 46 13.83 -3.11 1.62
C ASN A 46 15.33 -3.36 1.36
N ASP A 47 15.75 -3.37 0.09
CA ASP A 47 17.12 -3.71 -0.31
C ASP A 47 18.19 -2.77 0.29
N ASP A 48 17.84 -1.51 0.54
CA ASP A 48 18.77 -0.47 1.03
C ASP A 48 18.48 -0.03 2.47
N GLY A 49 17.63 -0.75 3.20
CA GLY A 49 17.20 -0.35 4.55
C GLY A 49 16.35 0.93 4.58
N LYS A 50 15.85 1.39 3.42
CA LYS A 50 15.04 2.61 3.25
C LYS A 50 13.76 2.62 4.10
N TRP A 51 13.23 1.44 4.42
CA TRP A 51 11.96 1.26 5.14
C TRP A 51 12.15 0.63 6.53
N SER A 52 13.38 0.57 7.04
CA SER A 52 13.75 0.04 8.36
C SER A 52 13.55 1.04 9.50
#